data_AF-A0A242CCP8-F1
#
_entry.id   AF-A0A242CCP8-F1
#
_cell.length_a   1.000
_cell.length_b   1.000
_cell.length_c   1.000
_cell.angle_alpha   90.00
_cell.angle_beta   90.00
_cell.angle_gamma   90.00
#
_symmetry.space_group_name_H-M   'P 1'
#
loop_
_entity.id
_entity.type
_entity.pdbx_description
1 polymer ?
#
loop_
_entity_poly.entity_id
_entity_poly.type
_entity_poly.pdbx_seq_one_letter_code
_entity_poly.pdbx_strand_id
1 'polypeptide(L)'
;MKRCFPRLSKFWIKRRDLELSTYFNVLKYAGSSVDQDILYLTYGGFLVKNGEHQECRIGKEASMAYSLGLYLESFHHDDPKLFMENVKKNIKMRLAPPIVFVKGELFDESIQQVPVVCCGYSEDALLIVNPKTGEEQCITIESCIRTNGQWEMIMLNVPGMSKITDVSIKFSVQSAVSYYLKRFNAAMVTKKQEQLLKNIYMSQGNLQQLKWLEIAEAYQELLTKETRTQLQAMAIYYETVTRMKGEIVV
;
A
#
# COMPACT_ATOMS: atom_id res chain seq x y z
N MET A 1 -5.90 -26.37 -15.21
CA MET A 1 -5.75 -25.06 -14.53
C MET A 1 -6.61 -24.02 -15.26
N LYS A 2 -7.45 -23.25 -14.53
CA LYS A 2 -8.34 -22.24 -15.13
C LYS A 2 -7.77 -20.83 -14.89
N ARG A 3 -7.48 -20.10 -15.97
CA ARG A 3 -7.07 -18.69 -15.95
C ARG A 3 -8.30 -17.79 -16.11
N CYS A 4 -8.49 -16.82 -15.22
CA CYS A 4 -9.65 -15.91 -15.26
C CYS A 4 -9.27 -14.44 -15.45
N PHE A 5 -8.04 -14.06 -15.11
CA PHE A 5 -7.44 -12.76 -15.45
C PHE A 5 -6.28 -12.96 -16.42
N PRO A 6 -6.56 -13.30 -17.69
CA PRO A 6 -5.52 -13.57 -18.67
C PRO A 6 -4.70 -12.29 -18.91
N ARG A 7 -3.38 -12.44 -19.03
CA ARG A 7 -2.42 -11.36 -19.31
C ARG A 7 -2.12 -10.43 -18.14
N LEU A 8 -2.65 -10.67 -16.93
CA LEU A 8 -2.28 -9.87 -15.76
C LEU A 8 -0.76 -9.86 -15.51
N SER A 9 -0.11 -11.01 -15.72
CA SER A 9 1.36 -11.17 -15.71
C SER A 9 2.10 -10.31 -16.74
N LYS A 10 1.46 -9.92 -17.86
CA LYS A 10 2.10 -9.08 -18.90
C LYS A 10 2.24 -7.62 -18.50
N PHE A 11 1.44 -7.15 -17.56
CA PHE A 11 1.54 -5.80 -17.02
C PHE A 11 2.53 -5.71 -15.85
N TRP A 12 3.20 -6.84 -15.52
CA TRP A 12 4.06 -6.91 -14.36
C TRP A 12 5.38 -6.16 -14.57
N ILE A 13 5.58 -5.12 -13.77
CA ILE A 13 6.82 -4.37 -13.67
C ILE A 13 7.50 -4.81 -12.38
N LYS A 14 8.71 -5.36 -12.50
CA LYS A 14 9.53 -5.81 -11.37
C LYS A 14 9.95 -4.62 -10.52
N ARG A 15 9.75 -4.69 -9.20
CA ARG A 15 10.09 -3.63 -8.25
C ARG A 15 10.82 -4.19 -7.03
N ARG A 16 11.54 -3.31 -6.32
CA ARG A 16 12.32 -3.66 -5.11
C ARG A 16 11.42 -3.97 -3.91
N ASP A 17 10.26 -3.34 -3.83
CA ASP A 17 9.34 -3.47 -2.71
C ASP A 17 8.21 -4.43 -3.08
N LEU A 18 8.26 -5.63 -2.51
CA LEU A 18 7.32 -6.70 -2.79
C LEU A 18 5.94 -6.43 -2.19
N GLU A 19 5.84 -5.66 -1.10
CA GLU A 19 4.57 -5.29 -0.47
C GLU A 19 3.76 -4.39 -1.41
N LEU A 20 4.42 -3.42 -2.07
CA LEU A 20 3.76 -2.51 -3.00
C LEU A 20 3.68 -3.00 -4.46
N SER A 21 4.55 -3.93 -4.85
CA SER A 21 4.63 -4.45 -6.23
C SER A 21 3.27 -4.98 -6.71
N THR A 22 2.57 -5.73 -5.87
CA THR A 22 1.27 -6.29 -6.23
C THR A 22 0.22 -5.22 -6.48
N TYR A 23 0.09 -4.24 -5.58
CA TYR A 23 -0.89 -3.17 -5.72
C TYR A 23 -0.63 -2.31 -6.97
N PHE A 24 0.64 -1.96 -7.20
CA PHE A 24 1.05 -1.21 -8.40
C PHE A 24 0.64 -1.93 -9.68
N ASN A 25 0.93 -3.22 -9.77
CA ASN A 25 0.67 -3.99 -10.98
C ASN A 25 -0.84 -4.27 -11.19
N VAL A 26 -1.62 -4.39 -10.11
CA VAL A 26 -3.09 -4.42 -10.20
C VAL A 26 -3.63 -3.11 -10.77
N LEU A 27 -3.10 -1.97 -10.34
CA LEU A 27 -3.48 -0.66 -10.87
C LEU A 27 -3.07 -0.48 -12.33
N LYS A 28 -1.89 -0.95 -12.72
CA LYS A 28 -1.46 -0.96 -14.14
C LYS A 28 -2.33 -1.85 -15.00
N TYR A 29 -2.69 -3.04 -14.52
CA TYR A 29 -3.65 -3.92 -15.19
C TYR A 29 -5.02 -3.25 -15.38
N ALA A 30 -5.47 -2.49 -14.38
CA ALA A 30 -6.72 -1.72 -14.43
C ALA A 30 -6.63 -0.42 -15.25
N GLY A 31 -5.46 -0.11 -15.83
CA GLY A 31 -5.22 1.02 -16.72
C GLY A 31 -4.86 2.34 -16.03
N SER A 32 -4.49 2.33 -14.75
CA SER A 32 -4.15 3.54 -14.00
C SER A 32 -2.81 4.17 -14.43
N SER A 33 -2.80 5.49 -14.58
CA SER A 33 -1.58 6.28 -14.74
C SER A 33 -0.78 6.47 -13.45
N VAL A 34 -1.31 6.08 -12.27
CA VAL A 34 -0.65 6.27 -10.96
C VAL A 34 0.77 5.68 -10.95
N ASP A 35 1.72 6.48 -10.47
CA ASP A 35 3.11 6.06 -10.23
C ASP A 35 3.20 5.27 -8.91
N GLN A 36 4.17 4.36 -8.83
CA GLN A 36 4.50 3.63 -7.61
C GLN A 36 4.84 4.58 -6.46
N ASP A 37 5.47 5.72 -6.72
CA ASP A 37 5.83 6.68 -5.69
C ASP A 37 4.61 7.23 -4.94
N ILE A 38 3.47 7.36 -5.64
CA ILE A 38 2.20 7.74 -5.01
C ILE A 38 1.70 6.63 -4.06
N LEU A 39 1.98 5.36 -4.37
CA LEU A 39 1.64 4.25 -3.45
C LEU A 39 2.43 4.35 -2.15
N TYR A 40 3.71 4.71 -2.21
CA TYR A 40 4.50 4.92 -0.99
C TYR A 40 3.90 5.98 -0.08
N LEU A 41 3.40 7.08 -0.63
CA LEU A 41 2.79 8.15 0.16
C LEU A 41 1.45 7.73 0.77
N THR A 42 0.66 6.95 0.05
CA THR A 42 -0.71 6.53 0.46
C THR A 42 -0.72 5.29 1.35
N TYR A 43 0.33 4.48 1.33
CA TYR A 43 0.44 3.26 2.09
C TYR A 43 0.93 3.54 3.53
N GLY A 44 -0.01 3.81 4.45
CA GLY A 44 0.37 3.94 5.86
C GLY A 44 -0.68 4.28 6.90
N GLY A 45 -1.95 3.92 6.67
CA GLY A 45 -2.87 3.50 7.75
C GLY A 45 -3.58 4.57 8.59
N PHE A 46 -3.84 5.77 8.07
CA PHE A 46 -4.59 6.80 8.81
C PHE A 46 -5.64 7.48 7.94
N LEU A 47 -6.85 7.69 8.50
CA LEU A 47 -7.86 8.60 7.95
C LEU A 47 -8.18 9.71 8.95
N VAL A 48 -8.56 10.87 8.42
CA VAL A 48 -9.14 11.96 9.19
C VAL A 48 -10.57 12.18 8.72
N LYS A 49 -11.51 12.10 9.65
CA LYS A 49 -12.93 12.40 9.39
C LYS A 49 -13.21 13.87 9.70
N ASN A 50 -13.77 14.59 8.74
CA ASN A 50 -14.38 15.93 8.93
C ASN A 50 -13.52 17.03 9.56
N GLY A 51 -12.21 17.07 9.30
CA GLY A 51 -11.33 18.16 9.79
C GLY A 51 -11.07 18.15 11.30
N GLU A 52 -11.82 17.38 12.07
CA GLU A 52 -11.58 17.12 13.49
C GLU A 52 -10.55 16.00 13.63
N HIS A 53 -9.60 16.18 14.55
CA HIS A 53 -8.50 15.25 14.82
C HIS A 53 -8.96 13.96 15.53
N GLN A 54 -9.99 13.29 15.02
CA GLN A 54 -10.27 11.92 15.42
C GLN A 54 -9.39 10.99 14.59
N GLU A 55 -8.31 10.54 15.20
CA GLU A 55 -7.41 9.54 14.63
C GLU A 55 -8.15 8.21 14.52
N CYS A 56 -8.61 7.88 13.30
CA CYS A 56 -9.05 6.53 13.00
C CYS A 56 -7.87 5.79 12.37
N ARG A 57 -7.26 4.89 13.13
CA ARG A 57 -6.30 3.92 12.58
C ARG A 57 -7.06 2.98 11.67
N ILE A 58 -6.67 2.97 10.40
CA ILE A 58 -7.21 2.05 9.41
C ILE A 58 -6.07 1.20 8.84
N GLY A 59 -6.40 0.07 8.21
CA GLY A 59 -5.40 -0.76 7.52
C GLY A 59 -4.66 0.02 6.43
N LYS A 60 -3.41 -0.39 6.13
CA LYS A 60 -2.57 0.28 5.12
C LYS A 60 -3.25 0.24 3.75
N GLU A 61 -3.85 -0.90 3.41
CA GLU A 61 -4.61 -1.19 2.20
C GLU A 61 -5.83 -0.27 2.05
N ALA A 62 -6.57 -0.07 3.14
CA ALA A 62 -7.71 0.84 3.17
C ALA A 62 -7.27 2.30 2.95
N SER A 63 -6.15 2.70 3.56
CA SER A 63 -5.63 4.06 3.44
C SER A 63 -5.18 4.34 2.01
N MET A 64 -4.52 3.38 1.39
CA MET A 64 -4.14 3.42 -0.02
C MET A 64 -5.38 3.48 -0.91
N ALA A 65 -6.35 2.58 -0.72
CA ALA A 65 -7.55 2.53 -1.54
C ALA A 65 -8.31 3.86 -1.51
N TYR A 66 -8.59 4.41 -0.33
CA TYR A 66 -9.32 5.67 -0.21
C TYR A 66 -8.57 6.87 -0.77
N SER A 67 -7.24 6.92 -0.59
CA SER A 67 -6.41 8.00 -1.17
C SER A 67 -6.41 7.99 -2.69
N LEU A 68 -6.60 6.81 -3.28
CA LEU A 68 -6.66 6.61 -4.73
C LEU A 68 -8.11 6.58 -5.25
N GLY A 69 -9.12 6.85 -4.40
CA GLY A 69 -10.53 6.79 -4.81
C GLY A 69 -11.00 5.39 -5.22
N LEU A 70 -10.35 4.34 -4.72
CA LEU A 70 -10.67 2.95 -4.98
C LEU A 70 -11.65 2.42 -3.93
N TYR A 71 -12.52 1.52 -4.35
CA TYR A 71 -13.34 0.74 -3.44
C TYR A 71 -12.54 -0.48 -2.95
N LEU A 72 -12.40 -0.61 -1.64
CA LEU A 72 -11.78 -1.76 -1.00
C LEU A 72 -12.85 -2.70 -0.47
N GLU A 73 -12.81 -3.94 -0.92
CA GLU A 73 -13.53 -5.04 -0.28
C GLU A 73 -12.52 -5.91 0.47
N SER A 74 -12.77 -6.20 1.75
CA SER A 74 -11.95 -7.10 2.55
C SER A 74 -12.82 -8.20 3.15
N PHE A 75 -12.38 -9.45 3.00
CA PHE A 75 -13.07 -10.63 3.47
C PHE A 75 -12.13 -11.43 4.37
N HIS A 76 -12.64 -11.82 5.54
CA HIS A 76 -11.89 -12.57 6.55
C HIS A 76 -12.58 -13.91 6.79
N HIS A 77 -11.78 -14.97 6.90
CA HIS A 77 -12.28 -16.34 7.03
C HIS A 77 -11.50 -17.11 8.09
N ASP A 78 -12.22 -17.81 8.97
CA ASP A 78 -11.65 -18.75 9.94
C ASP A 78 -11.52 -20.18 9.39
N ASP A 79 -12.28 -20.48 8.33
CA ASP A 79 -12.28 -21.80 7.69
C ASP A 79 -11.47 -21.74 6.38
N PRO A 80 -10.44 -22.60 6.23
CA PRO A 80 -9.61 -22.63 5.03
C PRO A 80 -10.39 -23.00 3.75
N LYS A 81 -11.41 -23.86 3.85
CA LYS A 81 -12.24 -24.26 2.71
C LYS A 81 -13.10 -23.08 2.24
N LEU A 82 -13.78 -22.41 3.18
CA LEU A 82 -14.58 -21.22 2.86
C LEU A 82 -13.73 -20.11 2.25
N PHE A 83 -12.52 -19.89 2.78
CA PHE A 83 -11.56 -18.96 2.20
C PHE A 83 -11.27 -19.30 0.73
N MET A 84 -10.87 -20.55 0.44
CA MET A 84 -10.54 -20.98 -0.92
C MET A 84 -11.73 -20.92 -1.87
N GLU A 85 -12.93 -21.31 -1.40
CA GLU A 85 -14.16 -21.21 -2.17
C GLU A 85 -14.49 -19.75 -2.50
N ASN A 86 -14.34 -18.84 -1.54
CA ASN A 86 -14.60 -17.43 -1.74
C ASN A 86 -13.58 -16.78 -2.68
N VAL A 87 -12.29 -17.11 -2.57
CA VAL A 87 -11.26 -16.67 -3.52
C VAL A 87 -11.62 -17.17 -4.92
N LYS A 88 -11.91 -18.46 -5.09
CA LYS A 88 -12.30 -19.05 -6.38
C LYS A 88 -13.57 -18.40 -6.95
N LYS A 89 -14.56 -18.11 -6.11
CA LYS A 89 -15.80 -17.41 -6.50
C LYS A 89 -15.47 -16.03 -7.08
N ASN A 90 -14.65 -15.24 -6.39
CA ASN A 90 -14.30 -13.90 -6.86
C ASN A 90 -13.42 -13.93 -8.11
N ILE A 91 -12.50 -14.89 -8.22
CA ILE A 91 -11.75 -15.14 -9.47
C ILE A 91 -12.71 -15.44 -10.64
N LYS A 92 -13.78 -16.23 -10.42
CA LYS A 92 -14.78 -16.55 -11.44
C LYS A 92 -15.66 -15.36 -11.82
N MET A 93 -15.97 -14.47 -10.88
CA MET A 93 -16.80 -13.28 -11.13
C MET A 93 -16.07 -12.24 -11.99
N ARG A 94 -14.74 -12.23 -11.98
CA ARG A 94 -13.90 -11.36 -12.84
C ARG A 94 -14.16 -9.86 -12.68
N LEU A 95 -14.64 -9.44 -11.50
CA LEU A 95 -14.86 -8.03 -11.20
C LEU A 95 -13.54 -7.32 -10.92
N ALA A 96 -12.80 -7.81 -9.93
CA ALA A 96 -11.44 -7.37 -9.60
C ALA A 96 -10.60 -8.62 -9.26
N PRO A 97 -9.29 -8.60 -9.56
CA PRO A 97 -8.43 -9.73 -9.23
C PRO A 97 -8.24 -9.82 -7.71
N PRO A 98 -8.56 -10.96 -7.08
CA PRO A 98 -8.36 -11.11 -5.64
C PRO A 98 -6.89 -11.03 -5.26
N ILE A 99 -6.61 -10.35 -4.16
CA ILE A 99 -5.29 -10.30 -3.53
C ILE A 99 -5.38 -11.09 -2.23
N VAL A 100 -4.44 -12.00 -2.03
CA VAL A 100 -4.31 -12.80 -0.81
C VAL A 100 -2.92 -12.56 -0.21
N PHE A 101 -2.77 -12.82 1.08
CA PHE A 101 -1.49 -12.67 1.76
C PHE A 101 -0.83 -14.03 1.94
N VAL A 102 0.44 -14.13 1.54
CA VAL A 102 1.23 -15.36 1.64
C VAL A 102 2.49 -15.13 2.45
N LYS A 103 3.07 -16.23 2.95
CA LYS A 103 4.34 -16.21 3.68
C LYS A 103 5.43 -15.60 2.81
N GLY A 104 6.13 -14.58 3.33
CA GLY A 104 7.13 -13.87 2.54
C GLY A 104 8.36 -14.71 2.19
N GLU A 105 8.66 -15.75 2.97
CA GLU A 105 9.72 -16.74 2.71
C GLU A 105 9.65 -17.40 1.32
N LEU A 106 8.47 -17.38 0.68
CA LEU A 106 8.29 -17.84 -0.71
C LEU A 106 9.01 -16.94 -1.74
N PHE A 107 9.42 -15.74 -1.37
CA PHE A 107 10.00 -14.73 -2.25
C PHE A 107 11.26 -14.07 -1.69
N ASP A 108 11.25 -13.80 -0.38
CA ASP A 108 12.29 -13.13 0.38
C ASP A 108 12.16 -13.46 1.88
N GLU A 109 13.16 -14.14 2.44
CA GLU A 109 13.19 -14.56 3.85
C GLU A 109 13.14 -13.38 4.85
N SER A 110 13.49 -12.17 4.40
CA SER A 110 13.44 -10.97 5.26
C SER A 110 12.02 -10.41 5.44
N ILE A 111 11.03 -10.92 4.71
CA ILE A 111 9.67 -10.41 4.69
C ILE A 111 8.72 -11.42 5.34
N GLN A 112 7.90 -10.95 6.28
CA GLN A 112 6.94 -11.81 6.98
C GLN A 112 5.78 -12.22 6.07
N GLN A 113 5.21 -11.27 5.34
CA GLN A 113 4.06 -11.47 4.48
C GLN A 113 4.16 -10.67 3.19
N VAL A 114 3.65 -11.22 2.10
CA VAL A 114 3.62 -10.55 0.80
C VAL A 114 2.20 -10.64 0.23
N PRO A 115 1.57 -9.52 -0.16
CA PRO A 115 0.32 -9.56 -0.91
C PRO A 115 0.60 -10.10 -2.31
N VAL A 116 -0.21 -11.04 -2.78
CA VAL A 116 -0.10 -11.64 -4.12
C VAL A 116 -1.45 -11.65 -4.80
N VAL A 117 -1.44 -11.41 -6.10
CA VAL A 117 -2.66 -11.38 -6.91
C VAL A 117 -2.97 -12.76 -7.48
N CYS A 118 -4.21 -13.20 -7.31
CA CYS A 118 -4.72 -14.45 -7.84
C CYS A 118 -5.31 -14.23 -9.24
N CYS A 119 -4.71 -14.85 -10.27
CA CYS A 119 -5.15 -14.73 -11.66
C CYS A 119 -5.89 -15.99 -12.18
N GLY A 120 -5.89 -17.08 -11.41
CA GLY A 120 -6.55 -18.33 -11.76
C GLY A 120 -6.60 -19.32 -10.60
N TYR A 121 -7.12 -20.52 -10.86
CA TYR A 121 -7.20 -21.60 -9.87
C TYR A 121 -7.16 -22.99 -10.52
N SER A 122 -6.84 -24.00 -9.71
CA SER A 122 -7.06 -25.42 -9.97
C SER A 122 -8.00 -26.00 -8.88
N GLU A 123 -8.11 -27.32 -8.81
CA GLU A 123 -8.93 -27.99 -7.81
C GLU A 123 -8.49 -27.63 -6.39
N ASP A 124 -7.19 -27.69 -6.09
CA ASP A 124 -6.65 -27.44 -4.74
C ASP A 124 -5.65 -26.29 -4.65
N ALA A 125 -5.39 -25.57 -5.74
CA ALA A 125 -4.41 -24.49 -5.76
C ALA A 125 -4.96 -23.18 -6.37
N LEU A 126 -4.32 -22.08 -5.99
CA LEU A 126 -4.47 -20.76 -6.61
C LEU A 126 -3.31 -20.52 -7.57
N LEU A 127 -3.61 -19.97 -8.74
CA LEU A 127 -2.58 -19.46 -9.66
C LEU A 127 -2.37 -17.97 -9.34
N ILE A 128 -1.20 -17.65 -8.83
CA ILE A 128 -0.80 -16.28 -8.49
C ILE A 128 0.23 -15.75 -9.48
N VAL A 129 0.40 -14.43 -9.50
CA VAL A 129 1.56 -13.79 -10.14
C VAL A 129 2.62 -13.54 -9.07
N ASN A 130 3.82 -14.09 -9.27
CA ASN A 130 4.95 -13.91 -8.37
C ASN A 130 5.35 -12.42 -8.34
N PRO A 131 5.33 -11.75 -7.18
CA PRO A 131 5.53 -10.31 -7.10
C PRO A 131 6.97 -9.87 -7.41
N LYS A 132 7.93 -10.79 -7.29
CA LYS A 132 9.36 -10.58 -7.58
C LYS A 132 9.68 -10.77 -9.06
N THR A 133 9.10 -11.79 -9.70
CA THR A 133 9.46 -12.18 -11.07
C THR A 133 8.42 -11.79 -12.13
N GLY A 134 7.15 -11.63 -11.74
CA GLY A 134 6.01 -11.46 -12.65
C GLY A 134 5.53 -12.76 -13.30
N GLU A 135 6.14 -13.90 -12.96
CA GLU A 135 5.77 -15.20 -13.51
C GLU A 135 4.57 -15.79 -12.77
N GLU A 136 3.79 -16.61 -13.47
CA GLU A 136 2.66 -17.30 -12.87
C GLU A 136 3.14 -18.54 -12.10
N GLN A 137 2.71 -18.70 -10.85
CA GLN A 137 3.01 -19.88 -10.04
C GLN A 137 1.80 -20.35 -9.23
N CYS A 138 1.78 -21.63 -8.88
CA CYS A 138 0.73 -22.19 -8.05
C CYS A 138 1.11 -22.14 -6.57
N ILE A 139 0.12 -21.80 -5.75
CA ILE A 139 0.21 -21.88 -4.29
C ILE A 139 -0.99 -22.65 -3.74
N THR A 140 -0.82 -23.28 -2.60
CA THR A 140 -1.89 -23.90 -1.83
C THR A 140 -2.24 -23.03 -0.63
N ILE A 141 -3.24 -23.42 0.15
CA ILE A 141 -3.65 -22.63 1.32
C ILE A 141 -2.59 -22.58 2.43
N GLU A 142 -1.72 -23.59 2.51
CA GLU A 142 -0.63 -23.66 3.46
C GLU A 142 0.44 -22.58 3.22
N SER A 143 0.47 -22.03 2.00
CA SER A 143 1.29 -20.87 1.63
C SER A 143 0.68 -19.55 2.11
N CYS A 144 -0.64 -19.51 2.35
CA CYS A 144 -1.34 -18.31 2.81
C CYS A 144 -1.12 -18.09 4.31
N ILE A 145 -1.01 -16.82 4.71
CA ILE A 145 -0.84 -16.43 6.12
C ILE A 145 -2.19 -16.05 6.75
N ARG A 146 -2.32 -16.27 8.06
CA ARG A 146 -3.43 -15.76 8.86
C ARG A 146 -3.03 -14.45 9.53
N THR A 147 -3.79 -13.40 9.29
CA THR A 147 -3.65 -12.10 9.98
C THR A 147 -4.70 -12.05 11.08
N ASN A 148 -4.29 -11.78 12.32
CA ASN A 148 -5.20 -11.79 13.49
C ASN A 148 -6.02 -13.10 13.61
N GLY A 149 -5.43 -14.23 13.22
CA GLY A 149 -6.10 -15.52 13.26
C GLY A 149 -7.06 -15.78 12.09
N GLN A 150 -7.14 -14.93 11.06
CA GLN A 150 -8.04 -15.16 9.93
C GLN A 150 -7.28 -15.09 8.61
N TRP A 151 -7.69 -15.89 7.61
CA TRP A 151 -7.20 -15.69 6.24
C TRP A 151 -7.92 -14.48 5.64
N GLU A 152 -7.13 -13.57 5.07
CA GLU A 152 -7.63 -12.33 4.48
C GLU A 152 -7.52 -12.38 2.96
N MET A 153 -8.60 -11.95 2.29
CA MET A 153 -8.63 -11.65 0.87
C MET A 153 -9.12 -10.22 0.70
N ILE A 154 -8.41 -9.43 -0.09
CA ILE A 154 -8.86 -8.10 -0.48
C ILE A 154 -9.07 -7.99 -1.98
N MET A 155 -9.92 -7.06 -2.38
CA MET A 155 -10.10 -6.65 -3.77
C MET A 155 -10.08 -5.13 -3.86
N LEU A 156 -9.28 -4.61 -4.78
CA LEU A 156 -9.26 -3.20 -5.14
C LEU A 156 -10.09 -3.04 -6.40
N ASN A 157 -11.22 -2.34 -6.27
CA ASN A 157 -12.20 -2.18 -7.34
C ASN A 157 -12.42 -0.70 -7.67
N VAL A 158 -12.87 -0.43 -8.90
CA VAL A 158 -13.40 0.87 -9.31
C VAL A 158 -14.86 0.68 -9.71
N PRO A 159 -15.82 1.15 -8.88
CA PRO A 159 -17.23 0.95 -9.15
C PRO A 159 -17.65 1.43 -10.54
N GLY A 160 -18.34 0.57 -11.30
CA GLY A 160 -18.97 0.94 -12.56
C GLY A 160 -18.04 1.08 -13.77
N MET A 161 -16.76 0.68 -13.67
CA MET A 161 -15.82 0.84 -14.78
C MET A 161 -14.99 -0.42 -15.07
N SER A 162 -14.83 -0.73 -16.35
CA SER A 162 -13.93 -1.80 -16.83
C SER A 162 -12.45 -1.39 -16.80
N LYS A 163 -12.18 -0.09 -16.64
CA LYS A 163 -10.86 0.54 -16.50
C LYS A 163 -10.99 1.73 -15.56
N ILE A 164 -9.93 2.05 -14.82
CA ILE A 164 -9.87 3.26 -14.02
C ILE A 164 -9.92 4.44 -15.00
N THR A 165 -11.03 5.20 -15.09
CA THR A 165 -10.93 6.55 -15.70
C THR A 165 -10.03 7.34 -14.78
N ASP A 166 -8.89 7.76 -15.31
CA ASP A 166 -7.74 8.28 -14.56
C ASP A 166 -8.18 9.08 -13.34
N VAL A 167 -7.96 8.51 -12.16
CA VAL A 167 -7.99 9.28 -10.92
C VAL A 167 -6.91 10.33 -11.10
N SER A 168 -7.31 11.61 -11.11
CA SER A 168 -6.39 12.71 -11.36
C SER A 168 -5.16 12.57 -10.47
N ILE A 169 -3.98 12.45 -11.08
CA ILE A 169 -2.70 12.35 -10.36
C ILE A 169 -2.59 13.49 -9.34
N LYS A 170 -3.05 14.69 -9.71
CA LYS A 170 -3.11 15.84 -8.81
C LYS A 170 -3.94 15.56 -7.56
N PHE A 171 -5.12 14.97 -7.70
CA PHE A 171 -5.99 14.61 -6.57
C PHE A 171 -5.34 13.53 -5.67
N SER A 172 -4.80 12.47 -6.27
CA SER A 172 -4.14 11.40 -5.51
C SER A 172 -2.93 11.92 -4.75
N VAL A 173 -2.09 12.73 -5.39
CA VAL A 173 -0.93 13.38 -4.76
C VAL A 173 -1.36 14.30 -3.63
N GLN A 174 -2.34 15.18 -3.85
CA GLN A 174 -2.81 16.10 -2.82
C GLN A 174 -3.35 15.35 -1.60
N SER A 175 -4.14 14.30 -1.81
CA SER A 175 -4.66 13.45 -0.74
C SER A 175 -3.53 12.75 0.00
N ALA A 176 -2.61 12.12 -0.73
CA ALA A 176 -1.49 11.37 -0.17
C ALA A 176 -0.55 12.25 0.68
N VAL A 177 -0.16 13.41 0.15
CA VAL A 177 0.71 14.36 0.86
C VAL A 177 -0.02 14.97 2.05
N SER A 178 -1.32 15.30 1.92
CA SER A 178 -2.11 15.76 3.07
C SER A 178 -2.14 14.73 4.19
N TYR A 179 -2.35 13.44 3.87
CA TYR A 179 -2.30 12.37 4.87
C TYR A 179 -0.91 12.20 5.48
N TYR A 180 0.14 12.28 4.68
CA TYR A 180 1.52 12.25 5.17
C TYR A 180 1.81 13.39 6.16
N LEU A 181 1.53 14.64 5.80
CA LEU A 181 1.74 15.81 6.68
C LEU A 181 0.93 15.71 7.96
N LYS A 182 -0.31 15.22 7.89
CA LYS A 182 -1.16 15.01 9.08
C LYS A 182 -0.59 13.95 10.00
N ARG A 183 -0.08 12.82 9.47
CA ARG A 183 0.60 11.78 10.28
C ARG A 183 1.82 12.35 11.00
N PHE A 184 2.60 13.17 10.30
CA PHE A 184 3.76 13.84 10.88
C PHE A 184 3.37 14.82 12.01
N ASN A 185 2.38 15.68 11.76
CA ASN A 185 1.91 16.65 12.76
C ASN A 185 1.28 15.97 13.98
N ALA A 186 0.53 14.89 13.82
CA ALA A 186 0.00 14.12 14.95
C ALA A 186 1.12 13.53 15.83
N ALA A 187 2.16 12.99 15.18
CA ALA A 187 3.35 12.50 15.87
C ALA A 187 4.18 13.62 16.55
N MET A 188 4.04 14.87 16.11
CA MET A 188 4.65 16.06 16.72
C MET A 188 3.83 16.60 17.91
N VAL A 189 2.50 16.65 17.78
CA VAL A 189 1.60 17.17 18.82
C VAL A 189 1.64 16.29 20.08
N THR A 190 1.71 14.97 19.91
CA THR A 190 1.94 14.04 21.03
C THR A 190 3.32 14.20 21.68
N LYS A 191 4.28 14.81 20.99
CA LYS A 191 5.67 15.04 21.46
C LYS A 191 5.91 16.40 22.11
N LYS A 192 4.86 17.13 22.50
CA LYS A 192 4.97 18.24 23.47
C LYS A 192 5.46 17.80 24.88
N GLN A 193 5.82 16.52 25.07
CA GLN A 193 6.66 16.03 26.17
C GLN A 193 8.13 15.98 25.72
N GLU A 194 8.80 17.13 25.84
CA GLU A 194 10.17 17.47 25.41
C GLU A 194 11.30 16.56 25.98
N GLN A 195 11.00 15.56 26.79
CA GLN A 195 12.00 14.68 27.41
C GLN A 195 12.37 13.44 26.56
N LEU A 196 11.49 12.97 25.65
CA LEU A 196 11.69 11.67 24.96
C LEU A 196 12.49 11.78 23.64
N LEU A 197 12.57 12.97 23.04
CA LEU A 197 13.30 13.22 21.79
C LEU A 197 14.82 13.08 21.93
N LYS A 198 15.34 13.06 23.16
CA LYS A 198 16.76 12.82 23.42
C LYS A 198 17.18 11.35 23.32
N ASN A 199 16.28 10.35 23.40
CA ASN A 199 16.66 8.94 23.51
C ASN A 199 16.02 7.94 22.52
N ILE A 200 15.06 8.30 21.64
CA ILE A 200 14.23 7.27 20.94
C ILE A 200 14.36 7.15 19.41
N TYR A 201 14.78 8.16 18.64
CA TYR A 201 14.54 8.13 17.17
C TYR A 201 15.74 7.66 16.32
N MET A 202 16.17 6.40 16.54
CA MET A 202 17.21 5.68 15.78
C MET A 202 16.68 4.31 15.29
N SER A 203 15.54 4.28 14.61
CA SER A 203 15.01 3.05 14.01
C SER A 203 14.51 3.29 12.57
N GLN A 204 14.38 2.21 11.81
CA GLN A 204 14.00 2.15 10.37
C GLN A 204 12.83 3.07 9.95
N GLY A 205 11.99 3.53 10.89
CA GLY A 205 10.94 4.51 10.66
C GLY A 205 11.42 5.89 10.17
N ASN A 206 12.65 6.33 10.48
CA ASN A 206 13.18 7.60 9.98
C ASN A 206 13.51 7.55 8.47
N LEU A 207 14.08 6.44 7.98
CA LEU A 207 14.41 6.28 6.56
C LEU A 207 13.15 6.29 5.70
N GLN A 208 12.08 5.66 6.19
CA GLN A 208 10.79 5.67 5.49
C GLN A 208 10.16 7.07 5.47
N GLN A 209 10.27 7.82 6.56
CA GLN A 209 9.77 9.20 6.62
C GLN A 209 10.55 10.16 5.72
N LEU A 210 11.87 10.02 5.64
CA LEU A 210 12.71 10.80 4.72
C LEU A 210 12.39 10.47 3.26
N LYS A 211 12.25 9.18 2.93
CA LYS A 211 11.81 8.75 1.61
C LYS A 211 10.43 9.32 1.25
N TRP A 212 9.50 9.37 2.20
CA TRP A 212 8.20 10.00 1.99
C TRP A 212 8.28 11.51 1.78
N LEU A 213 9.17 12.19 2.49
CA LEU A 213 9.43 13.61 2.30
C LEU A 213 9.99 13.87 0.90
N GLU A 214 11.05 13.17 0.51
CA GLU A 214 11.69 13.27 -0.81
C GLU A 214 10.68 13.05 -1.94
N ILE A 215 9.86 12.00 -1.81
CA ILE A 215 8.80 11.73 -2.79
C ILE A 215 7.77 12.86 -2.79
N ALA A 216 7.30 13.34 -1.63
CA ALA A 216 6.33 14.42 -1.57
C ALA A 216 6.84 15.74 -2.18
N GLU A 217 8.12 16.06 -1.99
CA GLU A 217 8.77 17.24 -2.57
C GLU A 217 8.84 17.17 -4.10
N ALA A 218 9.07 15.99 -4.66
CA ALA A 218 9.04 15.79 -6.12
C ALA A 218 7.68 16.16 -6.75
N TYR A 219 6.60 16.14 -5.96
CA TYR A 219 5.25 16.48 -6.41
C TYR A 219 4.73 17.83 -5.90
N GLN A 220 5.59 18.71 -5.34
CA GLN A 220 5.17 19.97 -4.72
C GLN A 220 4.36 20.90 -5.65
N GLU A 221 4.60 20.82 -6.96
CA GLU A 221 3.89 21.63 -7.96
C GLU A 221 2.41 21.27 -8.13
N LEU A 222 2.03 20.06 -7.74
CA LEU A 222 0.64 19.60 -7.76
C LEU A 222 -0.13 20.00 -6.49
N LEU A 223 0.57 20.47 -5.46
CA LEU A 223 -0.01 20.80 -4.16
C LEU A 223 -0.67 22.18 -4.14
N THR A 224 -1.64 22.36 -3.24
CA THR A 224 -2.16 23.70 -2.91
C THR A 224 -1.06 24.51 -2.22
N LYS A 225 -1.19 25.84 -2.25
CA LYS A 225 -0.25 26.74 -1.56
C LYS A 225 -0.09 26.37 -0.09
N GLU A 226 -1.19 26.09 0.60
CA GLU A 226 -1.20 25.72 2.02
C GLU A 226 -0.43 24.42 2.27
N THR A 227 -0.73 23.35 1.52
CA THR A 227 -0.06 22.05 1.66
C THR A 227 1.43 22.15 1.30
N ARG A 228 1.78 22.95 0.29
CA ARG A 228 3.17 23.21 -0.09
C ARG A 228 3.94 23.90 1.04
N THR A 229 3.37 24.93 1.66
CA THR A 229 4.00 25.62 2.80
C THR A 229 4.23 24.67 3.98
N GLN A 230 3.26 23.81 4.30
CA GLN A 230 3.40 22.81 5.35
C GLN A 230 4.50 21.79 5.05
N LEU A 231 4.59 21.33 3.80
CA LEU A 231 5.64 20.43 3.35
C LEU A 231 7.03 21.06 3.48
N GLN A 232 7.20 22.30 3.04
CA GLN A 232 8.46 23.03 3.15
C GLN A 232 8.89 23.25 4.60
N ALA A 233 7.96 23.59 5.49
CA ALA A 233 8.25 23.74 6.92
C ALA A 233 8.75 22.42 7.55
N MET A 234 8.16 21.29 7.14
CA MET A 234 8.59 19.97 7.57
C MET A 234 9.96 19.58 7.00
N ALA A 235 10.25 19.91 5.73
CA ALA A 235 11.55 19.68 5.12
C ALA A 235 12.67 20.38 5.90
N ILE A 236 12.47 21.67 6.20
CA ILE A 236 13.40 22.47 7.01
C ILE A 236 13.61 21.86 8.40
N TYR A 237 12.54 21.37 9.04
CA TYR A 237 12.65 20.70 10.33
C TYR A 237 13.53 19.45 10.24
N TYR A 238 13.29 18.57 9.27
CA TYR A 238 14.09 17.36 9.10
C TYR A 238 15.56 17.68 8.81
N GLU A 239 15.84 18.61 7.90
CA GLU A 239 17.22 19.03 7.63
C GLU A 239 17.92 19.54 8.90
N THR A 240 17.22 20.35 9.70
CA THR A 240 17.77 20.89 10.95
C THR A 240 18.08 19.78 11.94
N VAL A 241 17.15 18.84 12.13
CA VAL A 241 17.33 17.70 13.05
C VAL A 241 18.48 16.79 12.57
N THR A 242 18.58 16.50 11.28
CA THR A 242 19.66 15.67 10.71
C THR A 242 21.02 16.35 10.86
N ARG A 243 21.13 17.65 10.57
CA ARG A 243 22.38 18.41 10.75
C ARG A 243 22.82 18.49 12.21
N MET A 244 21.87 18.68 13.15
CA MET A 244 22.18 18.72 14.58
C MET A 244 22.67 17.38 15.14
N LYS A 245 22.37 16.25 14.46
CA LYS A 245 22.76 14.90 14.90
C LYS A 245 24.09 14.41 14.31
N GLY A 246 24.73 15.17 13.42
CA GLY A 246 26.07 14.83 12.89
C GLY A 246 26.13 13.57 12.01
N GLU A 247 25.00 12.95 11.68
CA GLU A 247 24.95 11.77 10.82
C GLU A 247 24.58 12.19 9.39
N ILE A 248 25.60 12.46 8.58
CA ILE A 248 25.52 12.29 7.14
C ILE A 248 26.21 10.96 6.84
N VAL A 249 25.46 9.94 6.46
CA VAL A 249 25.96 8.91 5.55
C VAL A 249 25.37 9.26 4.19
N VAL A 250 26.24 9.78 3.31
CA VAL A 250 25.98 9.91 1.87
C VAL A 250 25.93 8.51 1.25
#